data_AF-C6VYI0-F1
#
_entry.id   AF-C6VYI0-F1
#
_cell.length_a   1.000
_cell.length_b   1.000
_cell.length_c   1.000
_cell.angle_alpha   90.00
_cell.angle_beta   90.00
_cell.angle_gamma   90.00
#
_symmetry.space_group_name_H-M   'P 1'
#
loop_
_entity.id
_entity.type
_entity.pdbx_description
1 polymer ?
#
loop_
_entity_poly.entity_id
_entity_poly.type
_entity_poly.pdbx_seq_one_letter_code
_entity_poly.pdbx_strand_id
1 'polypeptide(L)'
;MEENHVKHACQLLLIGGSAGSLEVLFKLFPLLRADLPFPVALVLHRRNSGDSSLSDLLASKTLNPTHEVEDKEPVEPGTIYLAPADYHLLFEHDRTFSLDYSEKIHFSRPSIDVTFESASEVYGAGLVALLLSGANEDGTAGLQAVQREGGRAVVQNPETAQMPFMPNHAITHMAVDHVLDIVGMANFINALE
;
A
#
# COMPACT_ATOMS: atom_id res chain seq x y z
N MET A 1 -25.68 -5.96 -20.98
CA MET A 1 -25.03 -4.65 -21.16
C MET A 1 -23.71 -4.79 -20.45
N GLU A 2 -22.67 -5.20 -21.19
CA GLU A 2 -21.31 -5.31 -20.66
C GLU A 2 -20.75 -3.90 -20.55
N GLU A 3 -20.65 -3.39 -19.33
CA GLU A 3 -19.82 -2.22 -19.06
C GLU A 3 -18.37 -2.62 -19.32
N ASN A 4 -17.84 -2.17 -20.46
CA ASN A 4 -16.40 -2.14 -20.72
C ASN A 4 -15.74 -1.30 -19.63
N HIS A 5 -15.37 -1.92 -18.50
CA HIS A 5 -14.42 -1.36 -17.57
C HIS A 5 -13.11 -1.20 -18.32
N VAL A 6 -12.83 0.02 -18.79
CA VAL A 6 -11.50 0.41 -19.25
C VAL A 6 -10.57 0.19 -18.07
N LYS A 7 -9.79 -0.91 -18.09
CA LYS A 7 -8.76 -1.13 -17.08
C LYS A 7 -7.70 -0.06 -17.29
N HIS A 8 -7.65 0.90 -16.36
CA HIS A 8 -6.60 1.91 -16.34
C HIS A 8 -5.27 1.27 -15.95
N ALA A 9 -4.18 1.70 -16.59
CA ALA A 9 -2.83 1.29 -16.24
C ALA A 9 -2.49 1.76 -14.82
N CYS A 10 -1.82 0.91 -14.05
CA CYS A 10 -1.37 1.18 -12.70
C CYS A 10 -0.21 2.18 -12.74
N GLN A 11 -0.38 3.31 -12.07
CA GLN A 11 0.66 4.34 -11.93
C GLN A 11 1.31 4.32 -10.55
N LEU A 12 0.66 3.74 -9.55
CA LEU A 12 1.18 3.53 -8.20
C LEU A 12 0.42 2.39 -7.53
N LEU A 13 1.16 1.49 -6.89
CA LEU A 13 0.62 0.51 -5.96
C LEU A 13 0.94 0.92 -4.52
N LEU A 14 -0.09 1.12 -3.70
CA LEU A 14 0.05 1.26 -2.26
C LEU A 14 -0.20 -0.06 -1.55
N ILE A 15 0.62 -0.38 -0.56
CA ILE A 15 0.40 -1.52 0.33
C ILE A 15 0.41 -1.04 1.78
N GLY A 16 -0.76 -1.04 2.41
CA GLY A 16 -0.97 -0.65 3.80
C GLY A 16 -1.05 -1.87 4.71
N GLY A 17 -0.40 -1.82 5.87
CA GLY A 17 -0.36 -2.96 6.78
C GLY A 17 0.05 -2.66 8.21
N SER A 18 -0.24 -3.58 9.12
CA SER A 18 0.10 -3.48 10.53
C SER A 18 0.55 -4.85 11.07
N ALA A 19 0.08 -5.24 12.26
CA ALA A 19 0.37 -6.53 12.87
C ALA A 19 0.08 -7.70 11.89
N GLY A 20 1.11 -8.50 11.62
CA GLY A 20 1.07 -9.65 10.70
C GLY A 20 1.36 -9.34 9.23
N SER A 21 1.42 -8.06 8.82
CA SER A 21 1.67 -7.69 7.43
C SER A 21 3.08 -8.02 6.95
N LEU A 22 4.08 -7.99 7.84
CA LEU A 22 5.45 -8.27 7.44
C LEU A 22 5.65 -9.71 6.94
N GLU A 23 4.99 -10.68 7.57
CA GLU A 23 5.01 -12.08 7.11
C GLU A 23 4.35 -12.23 5.73
N VAL A 24 3.31 -11.46 5.47
CA VAL A 24 2.64 -11.42 4.16
C VAL A 24 3.60 -10.87 3.10
N LEU A 25 4.27 -9.74 3.37
CA LEU A 25 5.24 -9.14 2.45
C LEU A 25 6.41 -10.08 2.14
N PHE A 26 6.94 -10.80 3.13
CA PHE A 26 8.03 -11.76 2.92
C PHE A 26 7.64 -12.95 2.04
N LYS A 27 6.36 -13.31 2.02
CA LYS A 27 5.84 -14.37 1.14
C LYS A 27 5.43 -13.81 -0.22
N LEU A 28 4.96 -12.57 -0.28
CA LEU A 28 4.50 -11.91 -1.49
C LEU A 28 5.65 -11.48 -2.40
N PHE A 29 6.67 -10.80 -1.85
CA PHE A 29 7.75 -10.20 -2.64
C PHE A 29 8.54 -11.19 -3.49
N PRO A 30 8.88 -12.41 -3.02
CA PRO A 30 9.54 -13.41 -3.87
C PRO A 30 8.72 -13.89 -5.07
N LEU A 31 7.41 -13.63 -5.07
CA LEU A 31 6.49 -14.00 -6.15
C LEU A 31 6.27 -12.85 -7.16
N LEU A 32 6.79 -11.66 -6.88
CA LEU A 32 6.66 -10.50 -7.77
C LEU A 32 7.72 -10.55 -8.87
N ARG A 33 7.35 -10.04 -10.05
CA ARG A 33 8.30 -9.81 -11.14
C ARG A 33 9.30 -8.71 -10.77
N ALA A 34 10.52 -8.79 -11.31
CA ALA A 34 11.56 -7.77 -11.08
C ALA A 34 11.32 -6.48 -11.89
N ASP A 35 10.56 -6.57 -12.99
CA ASP A 35 10.33 -5.51 -13.98
C ASP A 35 8.96 -4.84 -13.81
N LEU A 36 8.55 -4.56 -12.56
CA LEU A 36 7.31 -3.84 -12.30
C LEU A 36 7.33 -2.47 -13.02
N PRO A 37 6.33 -2.16 -13.88
CA PRO A 37 6.31 -0.90 -14.64
C PRO A 37 5.84 0.31 -13.83
N PHE A 38 5.55 0.12 -12.53
CA PHE A 38 5.04 1.12 -11.62
C PHE A 38 5.80 1.09 -10.27
N PRO A 39 5.79 2.20 -9.52
CA PRO A 39 6.28 2.26 -8.15
C PRO A 39 5.36 1.50 -7.18
N VAL A 40 5.94 0.99 -6.09
CA VAL A 40 5.20 0.45 -4.95
C VAL A 40 5.55 1.26 -3.71
N ALA A 41 4.59 1.72 -2.91
CA ALA A 41 4.87 2.34 -1.61
C ALA A 41 4.18 1.57 -0.47
N LEU A 42 4.97 1.26 0.56
CA LEU A 42 4.61 0.47 1.72
C LEU A 42 4.36 1.38 2.91
N VAL A 43 3.19 1.26 3.52
CA VAL A 43 2.80 2.02 4.71
C VAL A 43 2.52 1.04 5.83
N LEU A 44 3.49 0.91 6.74
CA LEU A 44 3.42 -0.07 7.82
C LEU A 44 3.35 0.60 9.18
N HIS A 45 2.40 0.19 10.03
CA HIS A 45 2.43 0.55 11.45
C HIS A 45 3.66 -0.08 12.10
N ARG A 46 4.63 0.76 12.45
CA ARG A 46 5.87 0.35 13.10
C ARG A 46 6.24 1.33 14.20
N ARG A 47 6.93 0.83 15.22
CA ARG A 47 7.60 1.70 16.19
C ARG A 47 8.87 2.22 15.55
N ASN A 48 9.25 3.44 15.91
CA ASN A 48 10.56 3.99 15.59
C ASN A 48 11.62 3.27 16.43
N SER A 49 12.17 2.19 15.90
CA SER A 49 13.20 1.39 16.58
C SER A 49 14.63 1.81 16.20
N GLY A 50 14.82 2.91 15.46
CA GLY A 50 16.15 3.45 15.11
C GLY A 50 16.98 2.61 14.14
N ASP A 51 16.59 1.37 13.86
CA ASP A 51 17.34 0.47 13.00
C ASP A 51 16.83 0.53 11.55
N SER A 52 17.72 0.88 10.62
CA SER A 52 17.63 0.72 9.16
C SER A 52 17.40 -0.72 8.68
N SER A 53 17.03 -1.63 9.59
CA SER A 53 16.93 -3.07 9.37
C SER A 53 15.72 -3.49 8.54
N LEU A 54 14.62 -2.73 8.54
CA LEU A 54 13.38 -3.16 7.90
C LEU A 54 13.44 -3.00 6.38
N SER A 55 13.92 -1.87 5.87
CA SER A 55 14.13 -1.66 4.43
C SER A 55 15.11 -2.70 3.88
N ASP A 56 16.23 -2.95 4.57
CA ASP A 56 17.22 -3.97 4.17
C ASP A 56 16.62 -5.38 4.17
N LEU A 57 15.82 -5.69 5.18
CA LEU A 57 15.14 -6.99 5.29
C LEU A 57 14.13 -7.19 4.17
N LEU A 58 13.36 -6.15 3.82
CA LEU A 58 12.43 -6.17 2.68
C LEU A 58 13.18 -6.26 1.34
N ALA A 59 14.25 -5.48 1.17
CA ALA A 59 15.12 -5.51 -0.01
C ALA A 59 15.69 -6.91 -0.25
N SER A 60 16.02 -7.66 0.81
CA SER A 60 16.49 -9.05 0.70
C SER A 60 15.46 -10.05 0.15
N LYS A 61 14.19 -9.66 0.02
CA LYS A 61 13.07 -10.52 -0.44
C LYS A 61 12.60 -10.22 -1.85
N THR A 62 13.15 -9.20 -2.51
CA THR A 62 12.75 -8.78 -3.85
C THR A 62 13.96 -8.49 -4.73
N LEU A 63 13.74 -8.41 -6.04
CA LEU A 63 14.74 -7.94 -7.00
C LEU A 63 14.61 -6.45 -7.32
N ASN A 64 13.51 -5.81 -6.89
CA ASN A 64 13.28 -4.39 -7.06
C ASN A 64 14.10 -3.58 -6.05
N PRO A 65 14.70 -2.44 -6.44
CA PRO A 65 15.28 -1.48 -5.51
C PRO A 65 14.28 -1.18 -4.38
N THR A 66 14.75 -1.24 -3.14
CA THR A 66 13.89 -1.06 -1.97
C THR A 66 14.60 -0.22 -0.91
N HIS A 67 14.01 0.91 -0.52
CA HIS A 67 14.57 1.81 0.49
C HIS A 67 13.48 2.62 1.21
N GLU A 68 13.86 3.28 2.30
CA GLU A 68 12.97 4.24 2.96
C GLU A 68 12.91 5.54 2.17
N VAL A 69 11.73 6.15 2.12
CA VAL A 69 11.51 7.41 1.40
C VAL A 69 12.32 8.56 1.99
N GLU A 70 12.95 9.35 1.12
CA GLU A 70 13.46 10.69 1.46
C GLU A 70 12.44 11.79 1.10
N ASP A 71 12.43 12.88 1.87
CA ASP A 71 11.52 14.01 1.59
C ASP A 71 11.81 14.64 0.23
N LYS A 72 10.76 14.91 -0.54
CA LYS A 72 10.80 15.44 -1.91
C LYS A 72 11.50 14.54 -2.94
N GLU A 73 11.74 13.28 -2.61
CA GLU A 73 12.23 12.29 -3.57
C GLU A 73 11.16 12.02 -4.67
N PRO A 74 11.55 11.92 -5.95
CA PRO A 74 10.65 11.48 -7.03
C PRO A 74 10.14 10.06 -6.84
N VAL A 75 8.87 9.81 -7.21
CA VAL A 75 8.28 8.47 -7.19
C VAL A 75 8.61 7.73 -8.49
N GLU A 76 9.64 6.88 -8.49
CA GLU A 76 10.18 6.22 -9.68
C GLU A 76 9.61 4.80 -9.91
N PRO A 77 9.21 4.45 -11.14
CA PRO A 77 8.78 3.10 -11.50
C PRO A 77 9.79 2.01 -11.17
N GLY A 78 9.30 0.82 -10.81
CA GLY A 78 10.14 -0.35 -10.51
C GLY A 78 10.81 -0.32 -9.15
N THR A 79 10.57 0.71 -8.34
CA THR A 79 11.10 0.87 -6.98
C THR A 79 10.03 0.57 -5.93
N ILE A 80 10.44 -0.04 -4.82
CA ILE A 80 9.60 -0.26 -3.63
C ILE A 80 10.05 0.69 -2.51
N TYR A 81 9.15 1.55 -2.09
CA TYR A 81 9.39 2.58 -1.10
C TYR A 81 8.79 2.19 0.24
N LEU A 82 9.53 2.36 1.33
CA LEU A 82 9.03 2.18 2.68
C LEU A 82 8.77 3.54 3.34
N ALA A 83 7.54 3.79 3.77
CA ALA A 83 7.22 4.96 4.57
C ALA A 83 8.07 4.98 5.85
N PRO A 84 8.77 6.08 6.15
CA PRO A 84 9.57 6.19 7.37
C PRO A 84 8.67 6.19 8.61
N ALA A 85 9.21 5.69 9.73
CA ALA A 85 8.50 5.75 11.01
C ALA A 85 8.33 7.21 11.47
N ASP A 86 7.27 7.49 12.22
CA ASP A 86 6.97 8.80 12.80
C ASP A 86 6.74 9.93 11.77
N TYR A 87 6.52 9.63 10.49
CA TYR A 87 5.99 10.58 9.50
C TYR A 87 4.79 10.00 8.76
N HIS A 88 3.83 10.85 8.40
CA HIS A 88 2.86 10.52 7.36
C HIS A 88 3.57 10.64 6.00
N LEU A 89 3.34 9.66 5.12
CA LEU A 89 3.84 9.69 3.77
C LEU A 89 2.76 10.29 2.88
N LEU A 90 3.05 11.44 2.27
CA LEU A 90 2.13 12.14 1.38
C LEU A 90 2.69 12.16 -0.05
N PHE A 91 1.82 12.43 -1.01
CA PHE A 91 2.14 12.55 -2.43
C PHE A 91 1.80 13.95 -2.92
N GLU A 92 2.74 14.56 -3.63
CA GLU A 92 2.59 15.87 -4.23
C GLU A 92 2.15 15.74 -5.70
N HIS A 93 1.52 16.78 -6.25
CA HIS A 93 1.04 16.78 -7.65
C HIS A 93 2.17 16.67 -8.70
N ASP A 94 3.40 17.02 -8.33
CA ASP A 94 4.59 16.83 -9.16
C ASP A 94 5.17 15.41 -9.09
N ARG A 95 4.47 14.48 -8.41
CA ARG A 95 4.83 13.08 -8.21
C ARG A 95 6.12 12.91 -7.41
N THR A 96 6.29 13.76 -6.40
CA THR A 96 7.29 13.58 -5.34
C THR A 96 6.61 13.16 -4.02
N PHE A 97 7.39 12.56 -3.13
CA PHE A 97 6.95 12.29 -1.78
C PHE A 97 7.06 13.54 -0.90
N SER A 98 6.20 13.65 0.11
CA SER A 98 6.36 14.61 1.21
C SER A 98 6.20 13.91 2.55
N LEU A 99 7.06 14.24 3.51
CA LEU A 99 6.99 13.71 4.87
C LEU A 99 6.33 14.72 5.80
N ASP A 100 5.19 14.34 6.38
CA ASP A 100 4.44 15.18 7.30
C ASP A 100 4.54 14.69 8.76
N TYR A 101 4.76 15.64 9.68
CA TYR A 101 4.92 15.38 11.11
C TYR A 101 3.71 15.84 11.94
N SER A 102 2.54 16.00 11.32
CA SER A 102 1.30 16.36 12.02
C SER A 102 0.85 15.26 13.00
N GLU A 103 -0.26 15.51 13.70
CA GLU A 103 -0.75 14.63 14.76
C GLU A 103 -1.04 13.20 14.27
N LYS A 104 -0.86 12.24 15.17
CA LYS A 104 -1.14 10.83 14.86
C LYS A 104 -2.62 10.62 14.54
N ILE A 105 -2.91 9.90 13.46
CA ILE A 105 -4.26 9.47 13.08
C ILE A 105 -4.41 7.98 13.43
N HIS A 106 -5.53 7.61 14.06
CA HIS A 106 -5.74 6.26 14.63
C HIS A 106 -4.58 5.78 15.54
N PHE A 107 -3.97 6.71 16.28
CA PHE A 107 -2.78 6.49 17.12
C PHE A 107 -1.50 6.06 16.36
N SER A 108 -1.50 6.14 15.03
CA SER A 108 -0.37 5.76 14.18
C SER A 108 0.19 6.94 13.37
N ARG A 109 1.50 6.87 13.14
CA ARG A 109 2.24 7.72 12.18
C ARG A 109 3.44 6.88 11.68
N PRO A 110 3.39 6.35 10.45
CA PRO A 110 2.41 6.66 9.40
C PRO A 110 1.00 6.09 9.67
N SER A 111 -0.02 6.82 9.22
CA SER A 111 -1.40 6.33 9.06
C SER A 111 -1.60 5.88 7.62
N ILE A 112 -2.29 4.76 7.44
CA ILE A 112 -2.60 4.19 6.13
C ILE A 112 -3.66 5.05 5.43
N ASP A 113 -4.69 5.48 6.15
CA ASP A 113 -5.77 6.34 5.63
C ASP A 113 -5.21 7.62 5.03
N VAL A 114 -4.36 8.34 5.78
CA VAL A 114 -3.75 9.61 5.33
C VAL A 114 -2.95 9.42 4.03
N THR A 115 -2.12 8.38 3.96
CA THR A 115 -1.31 8.12 2.77
C THR A 115 -2.16 7.71 1.57
N PHE A 116 -3.18 6.85 1.79
CA PHE A 116 -4.07 6.39 0.73
C PHE A 116 -4.91 7.53 0.17
N GLU A 117 -5.44 8.41 1.03
CA GLU A 117 -6.19 9.60 0.63
C GLU A 117 -5.31 10.56 -0.18
N SER A 118 -4.12 10.91 0.32
CA SER A 118 -3.20 11.80 -0.39
C SER A 118 -2.80 11.26 -1.77
N ALA A 119 -2.52 9.96 -1.90
CA ALA A 119 -2.22 9.37 -3.20
C ALA A 119 -3.43 9.36 -4.14
N SER A 120 -4.65 9.16 -3.61
CA SER A 120 -5.86 9.09 -4.42
C SER A 120 -6.11 10.41 -5.17
N GLU A 121 -5.85 11.54 -4.53
CA GLU A 121 -5.98 12.88 -5.14
C GLU A 121 -4.97 13.12 -6.27
N VAL A 122 -3.82 12.44 -6.26
CA VAL A 122 -2.75 12.60 -7.26
C VAL A 122 -2.89 11.61 -8.41
N TYR A 123 -3.19 10.34 -8.12
CA TYR A 123 -3.14 9.24 -9.09
C TYR A 123 -4.52 8.82 -9.61
N GLY A 124 -5.61 9.15 -8.90
CA GLY A 124 -6.99 8.84 -9.28
C GLY A 124 -7.16 7.38 -9.74
N ALA A 125 -7.71 7.19 -10.94
CA ALA A 125 -7.93 5.87 -11.53
C ALA A 125 -6.67 5.04 -11.82
N GLY A 126 -5.49 5.66 -11.78
CA GLY A 126 -4.20 4.96 -11.87
C GLY A 126 -3.72 4.36 -10.54
N LEU A 127 -4.41 4.62 -9.43
CA LEU A 127 -4.04 4.12 -8.10
C LEU A 127 -4.62 2.73 -7.84
N VAL A 128 -3.78 1.84 -7.32
CA VAL A 128 -4.20 0.58 -6.70
C VAL A 128 -3.77 0.59 -5.24
N ALA A 129 -4.68 0.30 -4.32
CA ALA A 129 -4.40 0.23 -2.90
C ALA A 129 -4.73 -1.16 -2.35
N LEU A 130 -3.75 -1.78 -1.69
CA LEU A 130 -3.85 -3.09 -1.08
C LEU A 130 -3.75 -2.97 0.45
N LEU A 131 -4.81 -3.35 1.17
CA LEU A 131 -4.83 -3.38 2.63
C LEU A 131 -4.59 -4.79 3.16
N LEU A 132 -3.57 -4.93 4.01
CA LEU A 132 -3.13 -6.19 4.60
C LEU A 132 -3.62 -6.36 6.05
N SER A 133 -3.18 -7.45 6.68
CA SER A 133 -3.38 -7.80 8.09
C SER A 133 -3.09 -6.67 9.08
N GLY A 134 -3.97 -6.49 10.06
CA GLY A 134 -3.79 -5.57 11.18
C GLY A 134 -4.95 -5.52 12.16
N ALA A 135 -4.77 -4.74 13.22
CA ALA A 135 -5.56 -4.85 14.46
C ALA A 135 -6.47 -3.65 14.78
N ASN A 136 -6.62 -2.69 13.85
CA ASN A 136 -7.51 -1.53 13.99
C ASN A 136 -8.21 -1.20 12.66
N GLU A 137 -8.89 -0.07 12.55
CA GLU A 137 -9.68 0.29 11.35
C GLU A 137 -8.90 1.08 10.26
N ASP A 138 -7.65 1.47 10.55
CA ASP A 138 -6.82 2.32 9.68
C ASP A 138 -6.60 1.67 8.31
N GLY A 139 -6.85 2.43 7.26
CA GLY A 139 -6.83 2.03 5.86
C GLY A 139 -8.22 1.91 5.24
N THR A 140 -9.29 1.79 6.04
CA THR A 140 -10.67 1.69 5.49
C THR A 140 -11.12 3.00 4.85
N ALA A 141 -10.91 4.14 5.50
CA ALA A 141 -11.32 5.44 4.97
C ALA A 141 -10.46 5.82 3.74
N GLY A 142 -9.19 5.47 3.76
CA GLY A 142 -8.25 5.62 2.66
C GLY A 142 -8.66 4.79 1.45
N LEU A 143 -9.05 3.52 1.63
CA LEU A 143 -9.58 2.70 0.53
C LEU A 143 -10.87 3.28 -0.06
N GLN A 144 -11.76 3.85 0.77
CA GLN A 144 -12.95 4.55 0.29
C GLN A 144 -12.58 5.80 -0.53
N ALA A 145 -11.55 6.55 -0.11
CA ALA A 145 -11.02 7.67 -0.87
C ALA A 145 -10.44 7.21 -2.22
N VAL A 146 -9.65 6.13 -2.24
CA VAL A 146 -9.13 5.52 -3.47
C VAL A 146 -10.25 5.20 -4.46
N GLN A 147 -11.32 4.54 -4.03
CA GLN A 147 -12.45 4.21 -4.91
C GLN A 147 -13.22 5.45 -5.37
N ARG A 148 -13.38 6.46 -4.50
CA ARG A 148 -14.05 7.72 -4.84
C ARG A 148 -13.35 8.45 -5.98
N GLU A 149 -12.02 8.38 -6.04
CA GLU A 149 -11.20 8.95 -7.13
C GLU A 149 -11.01 7.98 -8.32
N GLY A 150 -11.73 6.85 -8.33
CA GLY A 150 -11.75 5.87 -9.42
C GLY A 150 -10.62 4.83 -9.38
N GLY A 151 -9.79 4.85 -8.35
CA GLY A 151 -8.76 3.83 -8.10
C GLY A 151 -9.36 2.50 -7.61
N ARG A 152 -8.50 1.51 -7.39
CA ARG A 152 -8.90 0.14 -7.06
C ARG A 152 -8.52 -0.23 -5.63
N ALA A 153 -9.48 -0.73 -4.88
CA ALA A 153 -9.33 -1.19 -3.49
C ALA A 153 -9.26 -2.72 -3.41
N VAL A 154 -8.11 -3.21 -2.97
CA VAL A 154 -7.83 -4.63 -2.78
C VAL A 154 -7.58 -4.89 -1.31
N VAL A 155 -8.04 -6.02 -0.80
CA VAL A 155 -7.77 -6.43 0.58
C VAL A 155 -7.21 -7.85 0.62
N GLN A 156 -6.33 -8.10 1.58
CA GLN A 156 -5.93 -9.45 1.94
C GLN A 156 -7.17 -10.24 2.40
N ASN A 157 -7.29 -11.49 1.97
CA ASN A 157 -8.31 -12.41 2.47
C ASN A 157 -8.18 -12.54 4.00
N PRO A 158 -9.20 -12.14 4.78
CA PRO A 158 -9.18 -12.22 6.25
C PRO A 158 -8.86 -13.62 6.79
N GLU A 159 -9.23 -14.69 6.09
CA GLU A 159 -8.92 -16.07 6.52
C GLU A 159 -7.42 -16.39 6.51
N THR A 160 -6.64 -15.63 5.73
CA THR A 160 -5.18 -15.78 5.62
C THR A 160 -4.42 -14.68 6.37
N ALA A 161 -5.13 -13.74 6.97
CA ALA A 161 -4.55 -12.65 7.75
C ALA A 161 -4.30 -13.10 9.20
N GLN A 162 -3.10 -12.84 9.71
CA GLN A 162 -2.77 -13.14 11.11
C GLN A 162 -3.63 -12.30 12.07
N MET A 163 -3.86 -11.04 11.70
CA MET A 163 -4.75 -10.10 12.38
C MET A 163 -5.81 -9.64 11.37
N PRO A 164 -6.99 -10.27 11.37
CA PRO A 164 -7.95 -10.08 10.29
C PRO A 164 -8.84 -8.85 10.46
N PHE A 165 -8.62 -8.02 11.49
CA PHE A 165 -9.52 -6.90 11.79
C PHE A 165 -9.54 -5.86 10.67
N MET A 166 -8.37 -5.33 10.24
CA MET A 166 -8.28 -4.33 9.16
C MET A 166 -9.00 -4.76 7.88
N PRO A 167 -8.69 -5.94 7.28
CA PRO A 167 -9.37 -6.36 6.05
C PRO A 167 -10.87 -6.66 6.26
N ASN A 168 -11.28 -7.23 7.40
CA ASN A 168 -12.71 -7.43 7.70
C ASN A 168 -13.46 -6.10 7.84
N HIS A 169 -12.82 -5.10 8.46
CA HIS A 169 -13.39 -3.79 8.65
C HIS A 169 -13.65 -3.13 7.29
N ALA A 170 -12.68 -3.17 6.37
CA ALA A 170 -12.85 -2.69 5.00
C ALA A 170 -13.99 -3.41 4.27
N ILE A 171 -14.02 -4.75 4.26
CA ILE A 171 -15.06 -5.54 3.59
C ILE A 171 -16.47 -5.23 4.12
N THR A 172 -16.60 -4.92 5.41
CA THR A 172 -17.89 -4.62 6.04
C THR A 172 -18.39 -3.22 5.69
N HIS A 173 -17.51 -2.26 5.41
CA HIS A 173 -17.84 -0.85 5.25
C HIS A 173 -17.75 -0.34 3.80
N MET A 174 -17.27 -1.14 2.86
CA MET A 174 -17.21 -0.79 1.44
C MET A 174 -17.22 -2.03 0.54
N ALA A 175 -17.58 -1.83 -0.73
CA ALA A 175 -17.49 -2.86 -1.76
C ALA A 175 -16.06 -2.88 -2.34
N VAL A 176 -15.19 -3.69 -1.76
CA VAL A 176 -13.81 -3.87 -2.25
C VAL A 176 -13.80 -4.57 -3.62
N ASP A 177 -12.84 -4.22 -4.48
CA ASP A 177 -12.72 -4.78 -5.83
C ASP A 177 -12.26 -6.24 -5.80
N HIS A 178 -11.34 -6.56 -4.89
CA HIS A 178 -10.78 -7.90 -4.77
C HIS A 178 -10.45 -8.26 -3.31
N VAL A 179 -10.74 -9.51 -2.95
CA VAL A 179 -10.31 -10.15 -1.70
C VAL A 179 -9.36 -11.29 -2.09
N LEU A 180 -8.08 -11.18 -1.76
CA LEU A 180 -7.04 -12.05 -2.31
C LEU A 180 -6.19 -12.72 -1.24
N ASP A 181 -5.89 -14.01 -1.42
CA ASP A 181 -4.80 -14.67 -0.70
C ASP A 181 -3.42 -14.27 -1.29
N ILE A 182 -2.33 -14.81 -0.75
CA ILE A 182 -0.97 -14.45 -1.17
C ILE A 182 -0.71 -14.73 -2.65
N VAL A 183 -1.19 -15.87 -3.16
CA VAL A 183 -1.00 -16.24 -4.57
C VAL A 183 -1.85 -15.36 -5.47
N GLY A 184 -3.09 -15.07 -5.05
CA GLY A 184 -3.98 -14.12 -5.70
C GLY A 184 -3.37 -12.73 -5.78
N MET A 185 -2.81 -12.22 -4.68
CA MET A 185 -2.12 -10.93 -4.62
C MET A 185 -0.94 -10.88 -5.59
N ALA A 186 -0.08 -11.92 -5.60
CA ALA A 186 1.05 -11.97 -6.52
C ALA A 186 0.63 -11.97 -7.99
N ASN A 187 -0.32 -12.84 -8.35
CA ASN A 187 -0.84 -12.92 -9.72
C ASN A 187 -1.50 -11.61 -10.14
N PHE A 188 -2.24 -10.99 -9.22
CA PHE A 188 -2.88 -9.70 -9.44
C PHE A 188 -1.86 -8.59 -9.71
N ILE A 189 -0.86 -8.42 -8.83
CA ILE A 189 0.17 -7.38 -8.96
C ILE A 189 0.98 -7.59 -10.24
N ASN A 190 1.38 -8.83 -10.54
CA ASN A 190 2.14 -9.14 -11.76
C ASN A 190 1.33 -8.92 -13.05
N ALA A 191 0.01 -8.87 -12.98
CA ALA A 191 -0.87 -8.61 -14.12
C ALA A 191 -1.26 -7.13 -14.27
N LEU A 192 -0.80 -6.26 -13.37
CA LEU A 192 -0.95 -4.82 -13.54
C LEU A 192 0.02 -4.34 -14.63
N GLU A 193 -0.48 -3.50 -15.53
CA GLU A 193 0.28 -2.82 -16.59
C GLU A 193 0.50 -1.36 -16.25
#